data_AF-A0A2D8CBL3-F1
#
_entry.id   AF-A0A2D8CBL3-F1
#
_cell.length_a   1.000
_cell.length_b   1.000
_cell.length_c   1.000
_cell.angle_alpha   90.00
_cell.angle_beta   90.00
_cell.angle_gamma   90.00
#
_symmetry.space_group_name_H-M   'P 1'
#
loop_
_entity.id
_entity.type
_entity.pdbx_description
1 polymer ?
#
loop_
_entity_poly.entity_id
_entity_poly.type
_entity_poly.pdbx_seq_one_letter_code
_entity_poly.pdbx_strand_id
1 'polypeptide(L)'
;MKQFCKNRRTKSKKGERKNESLLEADPKKGTGKKPKGSGRRLYTDEDPSDTVSVKFTSASAVQDTLAKKSFKSKSHKRQSQIINLIKQRACVAAGRAKDPEKKKKLRSACEYAKKRAEASKRKTKRMNKKK
;
A
#
# COMPACT_ATOMS: atom_id res chain seq x y z
N MET A 1 18.59 58.57 20.76
CA MET A 1 20.05 58.73 20.58
C MET A 1 20.67 57.37 20.31
N LYS A 2 21.53 57.31 19.28
CA LYS A 2 22.38 56.17 18.92
C LYS A 2 23.38 55.90 20.04
N GLN A 3 23.75 54.64 20.30
CA GLN A 3 25.16 54.26 20.26
C GLN A 3 25.37 52.76 20.05
N PHE A 4 25.74 52.48 18.79
CA PHE A 4 26.53 51.36 18.34
C PHE A 4 27.95 51.42 18.95
N CYS A 5 28.50 50.30 19.41
CA CYS A 5 29.91 49.86 19.32
C CYS A 5 30.15 48.72 20.34
N LYS A 6 30.98 47.69 20.17
CA LYS A 6 31.79 47.12 19.08
C LYS A 6 32.32 45.77 19.62
N ASN A 7 32.30 44.74 18.78
CA ASN A 7 33.20 43.58 18.69
C ASN A 7 34.12 43.19 19.87
N ARG A 8 34.11 41.89 20.21
CA ARG A 8 35.35 41.10 20.25
C ARG A 8 35.09 39.61 19.97
N ARG A 9 35.69 39.12 18.88
CA ARG A 9 35.78 37.70 18.51
C ARG A 9 36.54 36.93 19.60
N THR A 10 36.01 35.80 20.05
CA THR A 10 36.83 34.72 20.61
C THR A 10 36.50 33.43 19.87
N LYS A 11 37.37 33.07 18.92
CA LYS A 11 37.38 31.76 18.27
C LYS A 11 37.63 30.68 19.35
N SER A 12 36.60 29.99 19.81
CA SER A 12 36.79 28.80 20.65
C SER A 12 36.95 27.57 19.75
N LYS A 13 38.22 27.24 19.53
CA LYS A 13 38.82 25.93 19.24
C LYS A 13 37.90 24.87 18.59
N LYS A 14 38.22 24.60 17.32
CA LYS A 14 37.92 23.40 16.56
C LYS A 14 38.19 22.17 17.44
N GLY A 15 37.14 21.67 18.10
CA GLY A 15 37.21 20.47 18.92
C GLY A 15 37.49 19.29 18.00
N GLU A 16 38.66 18.69 18.19
CA GLU A 16 39.06 17.43 17.59
C GLU A 16 37.93 16.41 17.79
N ARG A 17 37.26 16.04 16.71
CA ARG A 17 36.35 14.88 16.72
C ARG A 17 37.26 13.67 16.88
N LYS A 18 37.48 13.26 18.14
CA LYS A 18 37.96 11.92 18.43
C LYS A 18 37.03 10.97 17.66
N ASN A 19 37.62 10.20 16.75
CA ASN A 19 36.96 9.07 16.12
C ASN A 19 36.77 8.00 17.20
N GLU A 20 35.93 8.28 18.19
CA GLU A 20 35.26 7.22 18.91
C GLU A 20 34.39 6.56 17.85
N SER A 21 34.78 5.33 17.49
CA SER A 21 33.92 4.38 16.81
C SER A 21 32.65 4.27 17.63
N LEU A 22 31.68 5.15 17.36
CA LEU A 22 30.30 4.96 17.73
C LEU A 22 29.96 3.61 17.11
N LEU A 23 29.99 2.56 17.92
CA LEU A 23 29.36 1.29 17.60
C LEU A 23 27.94 1.68 17.25
N GLU A 24 27.66 1.73 15.95
CA GLU A 24 26.42 2.30 15.43
C GLU A 24 25.32 1.36 15.87
N ALA A 25 24.72 1.70 17.01
CA ALA A 25 23.68 0.91 17.63
C ALA A 25 22.56 0.73 16.60
N ASP A 26 21.95 -0.45 16.62
CA ASP A 26 20.84 -0.74 15.73
C ASP A 26 19.78 0.37 15.83
N PRO A 27 19.22 0.80 14.70
CA PRO A 27 18.27 1.90 14.68
C PRO A 27 17.09 1.60 15.59
N LYS A 28 16.62 2.61 16.33
CA LYS A 28 15.39 2.49 17.15
C LYS A 28 14.24 1.95 16.30
N LYS A 29 13.41 1.07 16.89
CA LYS A 29 12.22 0.50 16.24
C LYS A 29 11.33 1.63 15.69
N GLY A 30 10.88 1.51 14.44
CA GLY A 30 10.00 2.49 13.78
C GLY A 30 10.71 3.61 12.99
N THR A 31 12.04 3.64 12.94
CA THR A 31 12.78 4.65 12.14
C THR A 31 12.82 4.34 10.64
N GLY A 32 12.28 3.19 10.21
CA GLY A 32 12.35 2.72 8.83
C GLY A 32 13.76 2.38 8.34
N LYS A 33 14.80 2.55 9.17
CA LYS A 33 16.20 2.28 8.81
C LYS A 33 16.55 0.81 9.03
N LYS A 34 17.34 0.26 8.12
CA LYS A 34 17.79 -1.14 8.15
C LYS A 34 18.96 -1.30 9.14
N PRO A 35 18.92 -2.29 10.06
CA PRO A 35 20.06 -2.64 10.91
C PRO A 35 21.28 -3.10 10.09
N LYS A 36 22.48 -2.70 10.49
CA LYS A 36 23.72 -3.10 9.80
C LYS A 36 23.96 -4.60 10.00
N GLY A 37 24.28 -5.32 8.93
CA GLY A 37 24.50 -6.78 8.97
C GLY A 37 23.23 -7.65 8.90
N SER A 38 22.03 -7.08 8.91
CA SER A 38 20.80 -7.86 8.79
C SER A 38 20.50 -8.23 7.33
N GLY A 39 20.23 -9.50 7.04
CA GLY A 39 19.65 -9.94 5.76
C GLY A 39 18.20 -9.49 5.55
N ARG A 40 17.55 -8.96 6.60
CA ARG A 40 16.15 -8.51 6.55
C ARG A 40 16.00 -7.31 5.62
N ARG A 41 14.91 -7.28 4.85
CA ARG A 41 14.53 -6.10 4.05
C ARG A 41 14.26 -4.93 5.00
N LEU A 42 14.55 -3.72 4.52
CA LEU A 42 14.22 -2.44 5.15
C LEU A 42 12.84 -2.54 5.82
N TYR A 43 12.67 -1.97 7.03
CA TYR A 43 11.36 -1.86 7.69
C TYR A 43 10.44 -0.98 6.86
N THR A 44 9.91 -1.53 5.77
CA THR A 44 8.64 -1.10 5.24
C THR A 44 7.61 -1.60 6.23
N ASP A 45 6.76 -0.72 6.72
CA ASP A 45 5.59 -1.06 7.54
C ASP A 45 4.57 -1.92 6.78
N GLU A 46 4.85 -2.20 5.50
CA GLU A 46 4.09 -3.08 4.64
C GLU A 46 4.20 -4.53 5.11
N ASP A 47 3.10 -5.06 5.61
CA ASP A 47 2.93 -6.49 5.90
C ASP A 47 2.73 -7.28 4.59
N PRO A 48 3.72 -8.11 4.16
CA PRO A 48 3.61 -8.89 2.93
C PRO A 48 2.46 -9.91 2.98
N SER A 49 2.05 -10.34 4.18
CA SER A 49 0.92 -11.23 4.37
C SER A 49 -0.42 -10.58 3.97
N ASP A 50 -0.49 -9.25 4.01
CA ASP A 50 -1.70 -8.48 3.68
C ASP A 50 -1.85 -8.16 2.19
N THR A 51 -0.89 -8.61 1.38
CA THR A 51 -0.92 -8.44 -0.07
C THR A 51 -1.80 -9.51 -0.73
N VAL A 52 -2.55 -9.13 -1.76
CA VAL A 52 -3.36 -10.05 -2.57
C VAL A 52 -3.09 -9.74 -4.04
N SER A 53 -2.59 -10.73 -4.78
CA SER A 53 -2.39 -10.60 -6.22
C SER A 53 -3.72 -10.64 -6.96
N VAL A 54 -4.00 -9.59 -7.75
CA VAL A 54 -5.29 -9.38 -8.41
C VAL A 54 -5.17 -9.49 -9.93
N LYS A 55 -6.01 -10.32 -10.55
CA LYS A 55 -6.17 -10.39 -12.01
C LYS A 55 -7.58 -9.94 -12.40
N PHE A 56 -7.71 -9.19 -13.49
CA PHE A 56 -8.99 -8.60 -13.93
C PHE A 56 -9.14 -8.54 -15.47
N THR A 57 -8.33 -9.31 -16.19
CA THR A 57 -8.27 -9.30 -17.67
C THR A 57 -9.52 -9.90 -18.33
N SER A 58 -10.22 -10.79 -17.63
CA SER A 58 -11.44 -11.46 -18.07
C SER A 58 -12.35 -11.78 -16.88
N ALA A 59 -13.60 -12.16 -17.14
CA ALA A 59 -14.51 -12.62 -16.10
C ALA A 59 -13.96 -13.84 -15.33
N SER A 60 -13.35 -14.81 -16.03
CA SER A 60 -12.68 -15.96 -15.41
C SER A 60 -11.53 -15.52 -14.50
N ALA A 61 -10.67 -14.61 -14.95
CA ALA A 61 -9.56 -14.11 -14.13
C ALA A 61 -10.02 -13.40 -12.84
N VAL A 62 -11.17 -12.71 -12.90
CA VAL A 62 -11.81 -12.14 -11.70
C VAL A 62 -12.33 -13.25 -10.79
N GLN A 63 -13.02 -14.26 -11.33
CA GLN A 63 -13.49 -15.41 -10.56
C GLN A 63 -12.34 -16.12 -9.85
N ASP A 64 -11.24 -16.38 -10.56
CA ASP A 64 -10.04 -17.00 -10.01
C ASP A 64 -9.46 -16.16 -8.87
N THR A 65 -9.39 -14.84 -9.05
CA THR A 65 -8.92 -13.91 -8.02
C THR A 65 -9.78 -13.98 -6.76
N LEU A 66 -11.11 -14.05 -6.91
CA LEU A 66 -12.04 -14.18 -5.79
C LEU A 66 -12.06 -15.59 -5.19
N ALA A 67 -11.61 -16.60 -5.94
CA ALA A 67 -11.52 -17.99 -5.48
C ALA A 67 -10.27 -18.24 -4.62
N LYS A 68 -9.21 -17.42 -4.76
CA LYS A 68 -7.94 -17.56 -4.03
C LYS A 68 -8.13 -17.63 -2.52
N LYS A 69 -7.36 -18.52 -1.89
CA LYS A 69 -7.28 -18.65 -0.42
C LYS A 69 -6.86 -17.34 0.24
N SER A 70 -5.86 -16.66 -0.32
CA SER A 70 -5.34 -15.37 0.18
C SER A 70 -6.35 -14.23 0.13
N PHE A 71 -7.34 -14.28 -0.76
CA PHE A 71 -8.46 -13.33 -0.79
C PHE A 71 -9.54 -13.72 0.23
N LYS A 72 -9.92 -15.00 0.26
CA LYS A 72 -10.98 -15.52 1.13
C LYS A 72 -10.64 -15.41 2.61
N SER A 73 -9.36 -15.53 2.98
CA SER A 73 -8.90 -15.38 4.37
C SER A 73 -8.98 -13.95 4.92
N LYS A 74 -9.19 -12.94 4.05
CA LYS A 74 -9.24 -11.54 4.47
C LYS A 74 -10.56 -11.16 5.14
N SER A 75 -10.50 -10.15 6.00
CA SER A 75 -11.69 -9.55 6.59
C SER A 75 -12.64 -9.01 5.52
N HIS A 76 -13.95 -8.98 5.84
CA HIS A 76 -14.96 -8.51 4.88
C HIS A 76 -14.72 -7.07 4.39
N LYS A 77 -14.17 -6.21 5.27
CA LYS A 77 -13.76 -4.84 4.90
C LYS A 77 -12.67 -4.85 3.84
N ARG A 78 -11.62 -5.64 4.04
CA ARG A 78 -10.51 -5.78 3.09
C ARG A 78 -10.93 -6.44 1.78
N GLN A 79 -11.76 -7.48 1.84
CA GLN A 79 -12.37 -8.09 0.66
C GLN A 79 -13.15 -7.06 -0.16
N SER A 80 -13.93 -6.20 0.48
CA SER A 80 -14.70 -5.14 -0.19
C SER A 80 -13.80 -4.12 -0.89
N GLN A 81 -12.69 -3.73 -0.27
CA GLN A 81 -11.70 -2.84 -0.87
C GLN A 81 -11.10 -3.46 -2.14
N ILE A 82 -10.68 -4.73 -2.07
CA ILE A 82 -10.10 -5.45 -3.21
C ILE A 82 -11.13 -5.61 -4.35
N ILE A 83 -12.39 -5.94 -4.04
CA ILE A 83 -13.46 -6.02 -5.04
C ILE A 83 -13.68 -4.66 -5.73
N ASN A 84 -13.65 -3.56 -4.97
CA ASN A 84 -13.79 -2.22 -5.54
C ASN A 84 -12.59 -1.87 -6.45
N LEU A 85 -11.38 -2.24 -6.06
CA LEU A 85 -10.18 -2.09 -6.88
C LEU A 85 -10.32 -2.84 -8.22
N ILE A 86 -10.75 -4.11 -8.17
CA ILE A 86 -11.00 -4.93 -9.38
C ILE A 86 -12.02 -4.26 -10.27
N LYS A 87 -13.15 -3.82 -9.70
CA LYS A 87 -14.21 -3.12 -10.43
C LYS A 87 -13.66 -1.90 -11.16
N GLN A 88 -12.92 -1.04 -10.46
CA GLN A 88 -12.34 0.17 -11.06
C GLN A 88 -11.41 -0.18 -12.22
N ARG A 89 -10.43 -1.07 -11.98
CA ARG A 89 -9.43 -1.44 -12.98
C ARG A 89 -10.06 -2.10 -14.22
N ALA A 90 -11.00 -3.03 -14.03
CA ALA A 90 -11.68 -3.70 -15.13
C ALA A 90 -12.50 -2.72 -15.98
N CYS A 91 -13.29 -1.83 -15.35
CA CYS A 91 -14.13 -0.90 -16.09
C CYS A 91 -13.32 0.19 -16.80
N VAL A 92 -12.24 0.69 -16.19
CA VAL A 92 -11.32 1.65 -16.82
C VAL A 92 -10.60 1.00 -18.00
N ALA A 93 -10.10 -0.22 -17.84
CA ALA A 93 -9.45 -0.96 -18.93
C ALA A 93 -10.42 -1.24 -20.08
N ALA A 94 -11.67 -1.60 -19.79
CA ALA A 94 -12.71 -1.80 -20.81
C ALA A 94 -13.04 -0.51 -21.59
N GLY A 95 -12.98 0.65 -20.95
CA GLY A 95 -13.16 1.94 -21.61
C GLY A 95 -12.00 2.33 -22.53
N ARG A 96 -10.77 1.93 -22.19
CA ARG A 96 -9.54 2.30 -22.90
C ARG A 96 -9.09 1.28 -23.96
N ALA A 97 -9.55 0.04 -23.89
CA ALA A 97 -9.16 -1.00 -24.83
C ALA A 97 -9.60 -0.66 -26.27
N LYS A 98 -8.63 -0.69 -27.20
CA LYS A 98 -8.87 -0.50 -28.64
C LYS A 98 -9.32 -1.81 -29.30
N ASP A 99 -8.66 -2.92 -28.96
CA ASP A 99 -8.98 -4.24 -29.51
C ASP A 99 -10.40 -4.68 -29.13
N PRO A 100 -11.27 -5.04 -30.10
CA PRO A 100 -12.67 -5.35 -29.83
C PRO A 100 -12.84 -6.60 -28.96
N GLU A 101 -12.01 -7.64 -29.16
CA GLU A 101 -12.07 -8.86 -28.37
C GLU A 101 -11.65 -8.63 -26.91
N LYS A 102 -10.54 -7.94 -26.68
CA LYS A 102 -10.08 -7.60 -25.32
C LYS A 102 -11.10 -6.72 -24.63
N LYS A 103 -11.71 -5.77 -25.35
CA LYS A 103 -12.78 -4.92 -24.85
C LYS A 103 -14.00 -5.73 -24.40
N LYS A 104 -14.44 -6.72 -25.18
CA LYS A 104 -15.51 -7.65 -24.79
C LYS A 104 -15.17 -8.42 -23.50
N LYS A 105 -13.96 -8.98 -23.41
CA LYS A 105 -13.47 -9.71 -22.21
C LYS A 105 -13.40 -8.82 -20.96
N LEU A 106 -12.94 -7.58 -21.10
CA LEU A 106 -12.85 -6.62 -19.99
C LEU A 106 -14.23 -6.09 -19.58
N ARG A 107 -15.17 -5.94 -20.52
CA ARG A 107 -16.56 -5.58 -20.22
C ARG A 107 -17.23 -6.65 -19.36
N SER A 108 -17.10 -7.93 -19.74
CA SER A 108 -17.66 -9.03 -18.93
C SER A 108 -16.99 -9.10 -17.54
N ALA A 109 -15.68 -8.84 -17.45
CA ALA A 109 -14.98 -8.71 -16.16
C ALA A 109 -15.54 -7.56 -15.31
N CYS A 110 -15.75 -6.39 -15.90
CA CYS A 110 -16.32 -5.21 -15.24
C CYS A 110 -17.74 -5.48 -14.73
N GLU A 111 -18.60 -6.12 -15.52
CA GLU A 111 -19.95 -6.49 -15.12
C GLU A 111 -19.97 -7.49 -13.97
N TYR A 112 -19.15 -8.53 -14.05
CA TYR A 112 -19.01 -9.51 -12.97
C TYR A 112 -18.52 -8.83 -11.68
N ALA A 113 -17.52 -7.97 -11.76
CA ALA A 113 -17.01 -7.22 -10.62
C ALA A 113 -18.07 -6.27 -10.03
N LYS A 114 -18.89 -5.60 -10.85
CA LYS A 114 -20.03 -4.77 -10.41
C LYS A 114 -21.02 -5.61 -9.59
N LYS A 115 -21.43 -6.78 -10.09
CA LYS A 115 -22.34 -7.70 -9.38
C LYS A 115 -21.76 -8.11 -8.02
N ARG A 116 -20.46 -8.45 -7.97
CA ARG A 116 -19.77 -8.81 -6.71
C ARG A 116 -19.65 -7.64 -5.74
N ALA A 117 -19.39 -6.44 -6.23
CA ALA A 117 -19.35 -5.23 -5.41
C ALA A 117 -20.72 -4.95 -4.77
N GLU A 118 -21.80 -5.12 -5.54
CA GLU A 118 -23.16 -4.96 -5.04
C GLU A 118 -23.51 -6.01 -3.97
N ALA A 119 -23.19 -7.29 -4.22
CA ALA A 119 -23.35 -8.34 -3.21
C ALA A 119 -22.59 -8.03 -1.92
N SER A 120 -21.37 -7.49 -2.02
CA SER A 120 -20.60 -7.07 -0.84
C SER A 120 -21.26 -5.92 -0.08
N LYS A 121 -21.84 -4.94 -0.80
CA LYS A 121 -22.62 -3.85 -0.18
C LYS A 121 -23.84 -4.39 0.56
N ARG A 122 -24.59 -5.32 -0.05
CA ARG A 122 -25.75 -5.97 0.60
C ARG A 122 -25.34 -6.71 1.88
N LYS A 123 -24.24 -7.47 1.83
CA LYS A 123 -23.68 -8.13 3.03
C LYS A 123 -23.31 -7.13 4.12
N THR A 124 -22.69 -6.01 3.75
CA THR A 124 -22.33 -4.94 4.69
C THR A 124 -23.58 -4.35 5.38
N LYS A 125 -24.63 -4.01 4.60
CA LYS A 125 -25.90 -3.54 5.16
C LYS A 125 -26.51 -4.56 6.13
N ARG A 126 -26.47 -5.86 5.80
CA ARG A 126 -26.96 -6.93 6.68
C ARG A 126 -26.17 -7.05 7.98
N MET A 127 -24.84 -6.89 7.94
CA MET A 127 -24.02 -6.92 9.14
C MET A 127 -24.29 -5.71 10.04
N ASN A 128 -24.49 -4.52 9.46
CA ASN A 128 -24.78 -3.31 10.24
C ASN A 128 -26.16 -3.36 10.92
N LYS A 129 -27.16 -4.00 10.31
CA LYS A 129 -28.49 -4.19 10.93
C LYS A 129 -28.50 -5.20 12.09
N LYS A 130 -27.47 -6.05 12.20
CA LYS A 130 -27.34 -7.07 13.25
C LYS A 130 -26.45 -6.63 14.41
N LYS A 131 -25.88 -5.42 14.31
CA LYS A 131 -25.14 -4.77 15.38
C LYS A 131 -26.09 -3.89 16.16
#